data_AF-W7KBN7-F1
#
_entry.id   AF-W7KBN7-F1
#
_cell.length_a   1.000
_cell.length_b   1.000
_cell.length_c   1.000
_cell.angle_alpha   90.00
_cell.angle_beta   90.00
_cell.angle_gamma   90.00
#
_symmetry.space_group_name_H-M   'P 1'
#
loop_
_entity.id
_entity.type
_entity.pdbx_description
1 polymer ?
#
loop_
_entity_poly.entity_id
_entity_poly.type
_entity_poly.pdbx_seq_one_letter_code
_entity_poly.pdbx_strand_id
1 'polypeptide(L)'
;MEQLKNRINNLNMLAVVYLACREAGHIKSIKELITFDRSYKEKDLGKTINKLKKVLPSRAFVYNENISHLIYSLSNRLQLSIDLIEAIEYVVKKASTLITTSHRLNSLCGGSIHLIVELNTNEEKNMKLPNLSQIATVCGVTTNTLKTTFKELLNAAEYIIPKYYLSEDNPKLSMLKQKYLSEDKRKKN
;
A
#
# COMPACT_ATOMS: atom_id res chain seq x y z
N MET A 1 29.66 20.11 5.26
CA MET A 1 29.17 19.49 6.52
C MET A 1 28.61 20.50 7.54
N GLU A 2 28.72 21.82 7.34
CA GLU A 2 28.22 22.82 8.31
C GLU A 2 26.69 22.98 8.37
N GLN A 3 25.94 22.50 7.37
CA GLN A 3 24.48 22.65 7.31
C GLN A 3 23.70 21.81 8.34
N LEU A 4 24.37 20.98 9.14
CA LEU A 4 23.78 20.09 10.14
C LEU A 4 24.14 20.47 11.59
N LYS A 5 25.00 21.47 11.81
CA LYS A 5 25.61 21.73 13.12
C LYS A 5 24.69 22.36 14.17
N ASN A 6 23.59 23.01 13.79
CA ASN A 6 22.80 23.82 14.75
C ASN A 6 21.38 23.32 15.07
N ARG A 7 20.99 22.09 14.71
CA ARG A 7 19.76 21.43 15.22
C ARG A 7 19.96 19.92 15.29
N ILE A 8 20.50 19.47 16.41
CA ILE A 8 20.59 18.06 16.80
C ILE A 8 19.27 17.66 17.48
N ASN A 9 18.68 16.50 17.24
CA ASN A 9 19.11 15.48 16.29
C ASN A 9 18.00 14.53 15.86
N ASN A 10 16.84 14.54 16.49
CA ASN A 10 15.91 13.41 16.40
C ASN A 10 15.22 13.32 15.03
N LEU A 11 14.86 14.44 14.39
CA LEU A 11 14.32 14.44 13.03
C LEU A 11 15.36 14.01 11.98
N ASN A 12 16.61 14.46 12.13
CA ASN A 12 17.70 14.03 11.24
C ASN A 12 18.00 12.54 11.46
N MET A 13 18.01 12.09 12.71
CA MET A 13 18.18 10.68 13.09
C MET A 13 17.05 9.83 12.50
N LEU A 14 15.78 10.20 12.69
CA LEU A 14 14.63 9.50 12.09
C LEU A 14 14.71 9.48 10.56
N ALA A 15 15.18 10.57 9.95
CA ALA A 15 15.37 10.62 8.50
C ALA A 15 16.51 9.71 8.03
N VAL A 16 17.61 9.61 8.79
CA VAL A 16 18.70 8.65 8.52
C VAL A 16 18.23 7.21 8.73
N VAL A 17 17.52 6.92 9.82
CA VAL A 17 16.92 5.60 10.08
C VAL A 17 15.98 5.21 8.96
N TYR A 18 15.12 6.12 8.49
CA TYR A 18 14.25 5.89 7.33
C TYR A 18 15.03 5.48 6.09
N LEU A 19 16.14 6.16 5.79
CA LEU A 19 16.98 5.88 4.63
C LEU A 19 17.74 4.54 4.80
N ALA A 20 18.35 4.30 5.95
CA ALA A 20 19.08 3.08 6.26
C ALA A 20 18.17 1.84 6.25
N CYS A 21 16.96 1.94 6.81
CA CYS A 21 15.95 0.89 6.75
C CYS A 21 15.62 0.51 5.30
N ARG A 22 15.49 1.51 4.40
CA ARG A 22 15.25 1.25 2.98
C ARG A 22 16.45 0.64 2.27
N GLU A 23 17.66 1.07 2.60
CA GLU A 23 18.90 0.49 2.05
C GLU A 23 19.08 -0.98 2.49
N ALA A 24 18.69 -1.32 3.72
CA ALA A 24 18.68 -2.69 4.23
C ALA A 24 17.46 -3.53 3.80
N GLY A 25 16.57 -3.01 2.95
CA GLY A 25 15.36 -3.70 2.49
C GLY A 25 14.21 -3.79 3.51
N HIS A 26 14.40 -3.26 4.73
CA HIS A 26 13.37 -3.20 5.77
C HIS A 26 12.52 -1.93 5.64
N ILE A 27 11.44 -2.01 4.89
CA ILE A 27 10.63 -0.83 4.58
C ILE A 27 9.80 -0.38 5.81
N LYS A 28 10.01 0.86 6.25
CA LYS A 28 9.19 1.55 7.26
C LYS A 28 8.59 2.82 6.66
N SER A 29 7.30 3.05 6.90
CA SER A 29 6.63 4.29 6.52
C SER A 29 7.02 5.46 7.45
N ILE A 30 6.89 6.69 6.96
CA ILE A 30 7.08 7.90 7.77
C ILE A 30 6.18 7.87 9.01
N LYS A 31 4.94 7.42 8.85
CA LYS A 31 3.95 7.30 9.92
C LYS A 31 4.39 6.32 11.01
N GLU A 32 4.90 5.15 10.61
CA GLU A 32 5.46 4.17 11.57
C GLU A 32 6.62 4.73 12.38
N LEU A 33 7.51 5.51 11.76
CA LEU A 33 8.67 6.09 12.44
C LEU A 33 8.31 7.18 13.46
N ILE A 34 7.26 7.94 13.23
CA ILE A 34 6.84 9.01 14.16
C ILE A 34 5.78 8.55 15.17
N THR A 35 5.31 7.30 15.07
CA THR A 35 4.20 6.79 15.93
C THR A 35 4.51 6.92 17.42
N PHE A 36 5.80 6.81 17.79
CA PHE A 36 6.25 6.84 19.18
C PHE A 36 6.46 8.25 19.75
N ASP A 37 6.54 9.27 18.90
CA ASP A 37 6.72 10.66 19.34
C ASP A 37 5.78 11.59 18.56
N ARG A 38 4.68 11.96 19.22
CA ARG A 38 3.63 12.81 18.66
C ARG A 38 4.08 14.25 18.40
N SER A 39 5.26 14.65 18.90
CA SER A 39 5.81 15.98 18.60
C SER A 39 6.26 16.11 17.15
N TYR A 40 6.56 14.99 16.46
CA TYR A 40 6.94 15.00 15.06
C TYR A 40 5.72 14.93 14.13
N LYS A 41 5.77 15.74 13.07
CA LYS A 41 4.78 15.72 11.98
C LYS A 41 5.36 15.02 10.77
N GLU A 42 4.53 14.24 10.06
CA GLU A 42 4.93 13.53 8.83
C GLU A 42 5.56 14.48 7.79
N LYS A 43 5.02 15.70 7.68
CA LYS A 43 5.51 16.74 6.77
C LYS A 43 6.96 17.15 7.06
N ASP A 44 7.32 17.27 8.33
CA ASP A 44 8.64 17.75 8.75
C ASP A 44 9.70 16.66 8.58
N LEU A 45 9.35 15.40 8.89
CA LEU A 45 10.19 14.25 8.59
C LEU A 45 10.38 14.09 7.06
N GLY A 46 9.30 14.20 6.28
CA GLY A 46 9.37 14.14 4.81
C GLY A 46 10.27 15.22 4.19
N LYS A 47 10.18 16.47 4.67
CA LYS A 47 11.09 17.56 4.26
C LYS A 47 12.55 17.24 4.60
N THR A 48 12.80 16.70 5.79
CA THR A 48 14.15 16.37 6.27
C THR A 48 14.77 15.25 5.44
N ILE A 49 14.02 14.18 5.16
CA ILE A 49 14.43 13.09 4.26
C ILE A 49 14.82 13.65 2.89
N ASN A 50 13.99 14.51 2.29
CA ASN A 50 14.28 15.10 0.99
C ASN A 50 15.50 16.03 1.02
N LYS A 51 15.75 16.73 2.11
CA LYS A 51 16.96 17.53 2.31
C LYS A 51 18.19 16.62 2.37
N LEU A 52 18.16 15.55 3.16
CA LEU A 52 19.28 14.59 3.28
C LEU A 52 19.57 13.90 1.95
N LYS A 53 18.54 13.47 1.20
CA LYS A 53 18.70 12.90 -0.14
C LYS A 53 19.44 13.79 -1.13
N LYS A 54 19.38 15.12 -0.97
CA LYS A 54 20.11 16.08 -1.82
C LYS A 54 21.57 16.27 -1.40
N VAL A 55 21.88 16.01 -0.13
CA VAL A 55 23.20 16.26 0.48
C VAL A 55 24.06 15.00 0.49
N LEU A 56 23.45 13.82 0.60
CA LEU A 56 24.17 12.55 0.64
C LEU A 56 24.69 12.18 -0.76
N PRO A 57 25.99 11.83 -0.88
CA PRO A 57 26.60 11.48 -2.15
C PRO A 57 26.07 10.13 -2.63
N SER A 58 25.55 10.11 -3.85
CA SER A 58 24.95 8.96 -4.52
C SER A 58 23.66 8.43 -3.90
N ARG A 59 22.70 8.08 -4.77
CA ARG A 59 21.56 7.24 -4.37
C ARG A 59 22.16 5.85 -4.14
N ALA A 60 22.62 5.56 -2.92
CA ALA A 60 22.93 4.19 -2.49
C ALA A 60 21.82 3.30 -3.04
N PHE A 61 22.18 2.19 -3.69
CA PHE A 61 21.31 1.25 -4.40
C PHE A 61 20.00 1.12 -3.59
N VAL A 62 19.01 1.95 -3.94
CA VAL A 62 17.73 1.90 -3.25
C VAL A 62 17.19 0.62 -3.83
N TYR A 63 17.19 -0.45 -3.03
CA TYR A 63 16.44 -1.65 -3.37
C TYR A 63 15.09 -1.13 -3.86
N ASN A 64 14.85 -1.24 -5.16
CA ASN A 64 13.57 -0.92 -5.76
C ASN A 64 12.57 -1.59 -4.83
N GLU A 65 11.78 -0.77 -4.13
CA GLU A 65 11.03 -1.16 -2.93
C GLU A 65 10.59 -2.60 -3.11
N ASN A 66 11.16 -3.55 -2.36
CA ASN A 66 10.90 -4.96 -2.63
C ASN A 66 9.42 -5.18 -2.32
N ILE A 67 8.60 -5.10 -3.37
CA ILE A 67 7.15 -5.06 -3.32
C ILE A 67 6.68 -6.27 -2.52
N SER A 68 7.32 -7.42 -2.72
CA SER A 68 7.08 -8.66 -1.98
C SER A 68 7.29 -8.49 -0.47
N HIS A 69 8.37 -7.85 -0.03
CA HIS A 69 8.61 -7.61 1.40
C HIS A 69 7.56 -6.67 2.01
N LEU A 70 7.18 -5.61 1.28
CA LEU A 70 6.12 -4.70 1.74
C LEU A 70 4.77 -5.43 1.85
N ILE A 71 4.40 -6.18 0.82
CA ILE A 71 3.15 -6.96 0.81
C ILE A 71 3.13 -7.96 1.95
N TYR A 72 4.22 -8.70 2.15
CA TYR A 72 4.35 -9.65 3.25
C TYR A 72 4.18 -8.97 4.61
N SER A 73 4.86 -7.85 4.83
CA SER A 73 4.76 -7.09 6.09
C SER A 73 3.35 -6.57 6.36
N LEU A 74 2.70 -5.98 5.35
CA LEU A 74 1.33 -5.45 5.48
C LEU A 74 0.32 -6.58 5.70
N SER A 75 0.45 -7.68 4.96
CA SER A 75 -0.49 -8.81 5.02
C SER A 75 -0.36 -9.61 6.30
N ASN A 76 0.86 -9.77 6.84
CA ASN A 76 1.07 -10.36 8.16
C ASN A 76 0.46 -9.53 9.29
N ARG A 77 0.59 -8.20 9.22
CA ARG A 77 -0.08 -7.29 10.18
C ARG A 77 -1.60 -7.38 10.12
N LEU A 78 -2.15 -7.80 8.98
CA LEU A 78 -3.56 -8.06 8.76
C LEU A 78 -3.95 -9.54 8.99
N GLN A 79 -2.99 -10.39 9.37
CA GLN A 79 -3.18 -11.82 9.63
C GLN A 79 -3.83 -12.58 8.45
N LEU A 80 -3.43 -12.24 7.22
CA LEU A 80 -3.91 -12.92 6.01
C LEU A 80 -3.20 -14.27 5.82
N SER A 81 -3.90 -15.24 5.22
CA SER A 81 -3.30 -16.53 4.87
C SER A 81 -2.30 -16.40 3.71
N ILE A 82 -1.39 -17.38 3.60
CA ILE A 82 -0.35 -17.41 2.57
C ILE A 82 -0.97 -17.35 1.15
N ASP A 83 -2.05 -18.10 0.91
CA ASP A 83 -2.74 -18.10 -0.38
C ASP A 83 -3.22 -16.69 -0.80
N LEU A 84 -3.72 -15.91 0.16
CA LEU A 84 -4.14 -14.54 -0.10
C LEU A 84 -2.93 -13.64 -0.35
N ILE A 85 -1.83 -13.83 0.38
CA ILE A 85 -0.58 -13.07 0.19
C ILE A 85 -0.04 -13.27 -1.24
N GLU A 86 -0.02 -14.51 -1.73
CA GLU A 86 0.41 -14.83 -3.09
C GLU A 86 -0.50 -14.20 -4.15
N ALA A 87 -1.82 -14.25 -3.93
CA ALA A 87 -2.79 -13.60 -4.81
C ALA A 87 -2.60 -12.07 -4.85
N ILE A 88 -2.36 -11.45 -3.69
CA ILE A 88 -2.08 -10.01 -3.58
C ILE A 88 -0.79 -9.66 -4.32
N GLU A 89 0.27 -10.44 -4.14
CA GLU A 89 1.54 -10.22 -4.82
C GLU A 89 1.41 -10.32 -6.34
N TYR A 90 0.64 -11.30 -6.83
CA TYR A 90 0.31 -11.40 -8.25
C TYR A 90 -0.38 -10.14 -8.77
N VAL A 91 -1.42 -9.67 -8.06
CA VAL A 91 -2.18 -8.46 -8.43
C VAL A 91 -1.29 -7.24 -8.45
N VAL A 92 -0.49 -7.00 -7.40
CA VAL A 92 0.37 -5.81 -7.33
C VAL A 92 1.40 -5.82 -8.45
N LYS A 93 2.02 -6.97 -8.76
CA LYS A 93 2.99 -7.08 -9.87
C LYS A 93 2.33 -6.74 -11.21
N LYS A 94 1.15 -7.29 -11.51
CA LYS A 94 0.41 -7.01 -12.75
C LYS A 94 -0.08 -5.57 -12.82
N ALA A 95 -0.64 -5.06 -11.72
CA ALA A 95 -1.15 -3.70 -11.64
C ALA A 95 -0.03 -2.66 -11.81
N SER A 96 1.15 -2.91 -11.22
CA SER A 96 2.32 -2.03 -11.38
C SER A 96 2.79 -1.91 -12.83
N THR A 97 2.49 -2.89 -13.68
CA THR A 97 2.83 -2.86 -15.10
C THR A 97 1.72 -2.32 -16.00
N LEU A 98 0.45 -2.51 -15.63
CA LEU A 98 -0.70 -2.24 -16.49
C LEU A 98 -1.43 -0.94 -16.14
N ILE A 99 -1.35 -0.48 -14.88
CA ILE A 99 -2.01 0.73 -14.41
C ILE A 99 -1.01 1.89 -14.49
N THR A 100 -1.31 2.88 -15.33
CA THR A 100 -0.44 4.03 -15.60
C THR A 100 -0.52 5.11 -14.52
N THR A 101 -1.52 5.05 -13.63
CA THR A 101 -1.69 6.03 -12.56
C THR A 101 -0.60 5.87 -11.52
N SER A 102 0.09 6.98 -11.20
CA SER A 102 1.21 7.01 -10.26
C SER A 102 0.75 6.92 -8.80
N HIS A 103 0.15 5.79 -8.43
CA HIS A 103 -0.15 5.48 -7.04
C HIS A 103 1.13 5.34 -6.23
N ARG A 104 1.12 5.86 -5.00
CA ARG A 104 2.16 5.50 -4.04
C ARG A 104 2.07 4.00 -3.77
N LEU A 105 3.20 3.33 -3.58
CA LEU A 105 3.24 1.88 -3.43
C LEU A 105 2.31 1.37 -2.30
N ASN A 106 2.25 2.05 -1.15
CA ASN A 106 1.31 1.70 -0.07
C ASN A 106 -0.16 1.77 -0.48
N SER A 107 -0.53 2.71 -1.37
CA SER A 107 -1.89 2.83 -1.88
C SER A 107 -2.21 1.68 -2.84
N LEU A 108 -1.26 1.34 -3.72
CA LEU A 108 -1.39 0.21 -4.65
C LEU A 108 -1.49 -1.13 -3.90
N CYS A 109 -0.59 -1.39 -2.95
CA CYS A 109 -0.65 -2.57 -2.11
C CYS A 109 -1.95 -2.63 -1.30
N GLY A 110 -2.33 -1.53 -0.65
CA GLY A 110 -3.57 -1.49 0.13
C GLY A 110 -4.84 -1.68 -0.71
N GLY A 111 -4.88 -1.12 -1.92
CA GLY A 111 -5.98 -1.34 -2.86
C GLY A 111 -6.04 -2.79 -3.35
N SER A 112 -4.90 -3.41 -3.60
CA SER A 112 -4.78 -4.80 -4.03
C SER A 112 -5.16 -5.77 -2.91
N ILE A 113 -4.74 -5.49 -1.67
CA ILE A 113 -5.19 -6.21 -0.46
C ILE A 113 -6.71 -6.13 -0.35
N HIS A 114 -7.29 -4.93 -0.47
CA HIS A 114 -8.74 -4.77 -0.39
C HIS A 114 -9.48 -5.53 -1.50
N LEU A 115 -8.96 -5.51 -2.74
CA LEU A 115 -9.54 -6.26 -3.86
C LEU A 115 -9.57 -7.77 -3.57
N ILE A 116 -8.44 -8.35 -3.18
CA ILE A 116 -8.37 -9.78 -2.86
C ILE A 116 -9.24 -10.10 -1.65
N VAL A 117 -9.23 -9.29 -0.61
CA VAL A 117 -10.11 -9.50 0.56
C VAL A 117 -11.59 -9.51 0.17
N GLU A 118 -12.06 -8.55 -0.62
CA GLU A 118 -13.46 -8.50 -1.08
C GLU A 118 -13.83 -9.72 -1.96
N LEU A 119 -12.90 -10.18 -2.80
CA LEU A 119 -13.11 -11.37 -3.64
C LEU A 119 -13.23 -12.67 -2.82
N ASN A 120 -12.62 -12.73 -1.63
CA ASN A 120 -12.68 -13.90 -0.75
C ASN A 120 -13.63 -13.72 0.43
N THR A 121 -14.28 -12.56 0.55
CA THR A 121 -15.27 -12.31 1.60
C THR A 121 -16.55 -13.07 1.26
N ASN A 122 -16.86 -14.08 2.08
CA ASN A 122 -18.11 -14.82 2.02
C ASN A 122 -18.86 -14.65 3.36
N GLU A 123 -20.06 -14.07 3.28
CA GLU A 123 -20.93 -13.82 4.43
C GLU A 123 -21.36 -15.13 5.11
N GLU A 124 -21.41 -16.24 4.38
CA GLU A 124 -21.83 -17.55 4.90
C GLU A 124 -20.71 -18.26 5.69
N LYS A 125 -19.43 -17.95 5.41
CA LYS A 125 -18.30 -18.69 5.99
C LYS A 125 -17.81 -18.13 7.33
N ASN A 126 -18.44 -17.09 7.88
CA ASN A 126 -18.02 -16.42 9.13
C ASN A 126 -16.51 -16.11 9.21
N MET A 127 -15.84 -15.96 8.06
CA MET A 127 -14.40 -15.76 8.01
C MET A 127 -14.11 -14.27 8.20
N LYS A 128 -13.48 -13.93 9.33
CA LYS A 128 -13.22 -12.54 9.71
C LYS A 128 -12.02 -11.98 8.94
N LEU A 129 -12.22 -11.63 7.68
CA LEU A 129 -11.24 -10.88 6.89
C LEU A 129 -11.21 -9.40 7.33
N PRO A 130 -10.07 -8.71 7.15
CA PRO A 130 -9.93 -7.32 7.59
C PRO A 130 -10.82 -6.39 6.79
N ASN A 131 -11.50 -5.47 7.48
CA ASN A 131 -12.33 -4.46 6.83
C ASN A 131 -11.48 -3.32 6.24
N LEU A 132 -12.09 -2.49 5.39
CA LEU A 132 -11.45 -1.37 4.72
C LEU A 132 -10.70 -0.42 5.68
N SER A 133 -11.25 -0.16 6.88
CA SER A 133 -10.64 0.74 7.86
C SER A 133 -9.36 0.14 8.46
N GLN A 134 -9.37 -1.17 8.74
CA GLN A 134 -8.19 -1.90 9.21
C GLN A 134 -7.09 -1.91 8.15
N ILE A 135 -7.45 -2.18 6.88
CA ILE A 135 -6.50 -2.15 5.76
C ILE A 135 -5.89 -0.75 5.60
N ALA A 136 -6.72 0.30 5.63
CA ALA A 136 -6.28 1.70 5.53
C ALA A 136 -5.27 2.04 6.63
N THR A 137 -5.58 1.63 7.86
CA THR A 137 -4.74 1.86 9.04
C THR A 137 -3.38 1.17 8.90
N VAL A 138 -3.36 -0.11 8.53
CA VAL A 138 -2.12 -0.89 8.37
C VAL A 138 -1.25 -0.36 7.24
N CYS A 139 -1.87 -0.02 6.11
CA CYS A 139 -1.18 0.53 4.94
C CYS A 139 -0.74 2.00 5.11
N GLY A 140 -1.23 2.68 6.16
CA GLY A 140 -0.91 4.09 6.42
C GLY A 140 -1.51 5.04 5.38
N VAL A 141 -2.70 4.72 4.86
CA VAL A 141 -3.42 5.51 3.83
C VAL A 141 -4.83 5.83 4.31
N THR A 142 -5.50 6.78 3.65
CA THR A 142 -6.91 7.07 3.97
C THR A 142 -7.84 6.04 3.32
N THR A 143 -9.02 5.83 3.90
CA THR A 143 -10.06 4.98 3.31
C THR A 143 -10.51 5.48 1.93
N ASN A 144 -10.55 6.79 1.70
CA ASN A 144 -10.85 7.37 0.38
C ASN A 144 -9.76 7.05 -0.65
N THR A 145 -8.48 7.14 -0.27
CA THR A 145 -7.36 6.74 -1.12
C THR A 145 -7.48 5.26 -1.51
N LEU A 146 -7.80 4.38 -0.55
CA LEU A 146 -8.04 2.97 -0.84
C LEU A 146 -9.21 2.75 -1.78
N LYS A 147 -10.37 3.38 -1.53
CA LYS A 147 -11.56 3.26 -2.40
C LYS A 147 -11.24 3.68 -3.83
N THR A 148 -10.50 4.77 -4.00
CA THR A 148 -10.11 5.26 -5.33
C THR A 148 -9.21 4.27 -6.04
N THR A 149 -8.16 3.80 -5.36
CA THR A 149 -7.22 2.81 -5.91
C THR A 149 -7.91 1.49 -6.21
N PHE A 150 -8.78 1.03 -5.31
CA PHE A 150 -9.58 -0.18 -5.47
C PHE A 150 -10.48 -0.12 -6.70
N LYS A 151 -11.20 0.99 -6.92
CA LYS A 151 -12.06 1.14 -8.11
C LYS A 151 -11.27 1.04 -9.41
N GLU A 152 -10.08 1.63 -9.44
CA GLU A 152 -9.20 1.55 -10.60
C GLU A 152 -8.69 0.12 -10.84
N LEU A 153 -8.24 -0.56 -9.79
CA LEU A 153 -7.88 -1.98 -9.85
C LEU A 153 -9.06 -2.84 -10.29
N LEU A 154 -10.27 -2.55 -9.81
CA LEU A 154 -11.49 -3.29 -10.14
C LEU A 154 -11.87 -3.14 -11.62
N ASN A 155 -11.67 -1.96 -12.21
CA ASN A 155 -11.84 -1.76 -13.65
C ASN A 155 -10.87 -2.62 -14.47
N ALA A 156 -9.63 -2.76 -14.00
CA ALA A 156 -8.60 -3.58 -14.63
C ALA A 156 -8.60 -5.05 -14.18
N ALA A 157 -9.53 -5.47 -13.31
CA ALA A 157 -9.46 -6.73 -12.57
C ALA A 157 -9.25 -7.96 -13.47
N GLU A 158 -9.91 -8.01 -14.62
CA GLU A 158 -9.82 -9.12 -15.58
C GLU A 158 -8.39 -9.40 -16.08
N TYR A 159 -7.52 -8.40 -16.02
CA TYR A 159 -6.13 -8.49 -16.50
C TYR A 159 -5.09 -8.63 -15.38
N ILE A 160 -5.46 -8.30 -14.14
CA ILE A 160 -4.52 -8.20 -13.02
C ILE A 160 -4.72 -9.29 -11.96
N ILE A 161 -5.89 -9.93 -11.88
CA ILE A 161 -6.16 -10.97 -10.87
C ILE A 161 -5.77 -12.37 -11.38
N PRO A 162 -5.47 -13.31 -10.47
CA PRO A 162 -5.26 -14.71 -10.84
C PRO A 162 -6.47 -15.32 -11.56
N LYS A 163 -6.20 -16.20 -12.54
CA LYS A 163 -7.23 -16.79 -13.41
C LYS A 163 -8.34 -17.55 -12.67
N TYR A 164 -8.05 -18.11 -11.51
CA TYR A 164 -9.05 -18.82 -10.70
C TYR A 164 -10.12 -17.89 -10.09
N TYR A 165 -9.92 -16.57 -10.08
CA TYR A 165 -10.97 -15.60 -9.78
C TYR A 165 -11.83 -15.20 -10.99
N LEU A 166 -11.44 -15.66 -12.19
CA LEU A 166 -12.13 -15.38 -13.46
C LEU A 166 -12.98 -16.55 -13.95
N SER A 167 -13.06 -17.65 -13.19
CA SER A 167 -13.91 -18.78 -13.56
C SER A 167 -15.38 -18.35 -13.56
N GLU A 168 -16.15 -18.85 -14.54
CA GLU A 168 -17.59 -18.56 -14.63
C GLU A 168 -18.36 -18.96 -13.37
N ASP A 169 -17.85 -19.96 -12.63
CA ASP A 169 -18.37 -20.42 -11.34
C ASP A 169 -18.15 -19.43 -10.17
N ASN A 170 -17.39 -18.34 -10.38
CA ASN A 170 -17.12 -17.34 -9.36
C ASN A 170 -17.77 -15.99 -9.71
N PRO A 171 -19.08 -15.79 -9.42
CA PRO A 171 -19.80 -14.56 -9.78
C PRO A 171 -19.35 -13.34 -8.96
N LYS A 172 -18.46 -13.52 -7.97
CA LYS A 172 -18.09 -12.47 -7.02
C LYS A 172 -17.48 -11.25 -7.71
N LEU A 173 -16.63 -11.46 -8.71
CA LEU A 173 -16.02 -10.34 -9.44
C LEU A 173 -17.08 -9.48 -10.13
N SER A 174 -18.04 -10.12 -10.81
CA SER A 174 -19.16 -9.45 -11.49
C SER A 174 -20.03 -8.69 -10.49
N MET A 175 -20.33 -9.30 -9.33
CA MET A 175 -21.07 -8.63 -8.25
C MET A 175 -20.33 -7.40 -7.71
N LEU A 176 -19.00 -7.50 -7.49
CA LEU A 176 -18.20 -6.37 -7.04
C LEU A 176 -18.16 -5.23 -8.08
N LYS A 177 -17.97 -5.57 -9.36
CA LYS A 177 -18.05 -4.58 -10.46
C LYS A 177 -19.40 -3.87 -10.47
N GLN A 178 -20.49 -4.63 -10.36
CA GLN A 178 -21.83 -4.04 -10.30
C GLN A 178 -22.00 -3.15 -9.05
N LYS A 179 -21.58 -3.61 -7.88
CA LYS A 179 -21.70 -2.85 -6.63
C LYS A 179 -20.93 -1.52 -6.67
N TYR A 180 -19.69 -1.53 -7.15
CA TYR A 180 -18.79 -0.37 -6.98
C TYR A 180 -18.63 0.51 -8.23
N LEU A 181 -18.92 0.01 -9.43
CA LEU A 181 -18.78 0.76 -10.68
C LEU A 181 -20.13 1.27 -11.23
N SER A 182 -21.25 0.61 -10.92
CA SER A 182 -22.59 1.08 -11.36
C SER A 182 -23.04 2.33 -10.63
N GLU A 183 -22.69 2.46 -9.35
CA GLU A 183 -23.09 3.62 -8.53
C GLU A 183 -22.48 4.93 -9.03
N ASP A 184 -21.30 4.91 -9.67
CA ASP A 184 -20.68 6.10 -10.25
C ASP A 184 -21.38 6.54 -11.55
N LYS A 185 -21.96 5.61 -12.33
CA LYS A 185 -22.74 5.97 -13.53
C LYS A 185 -24.04 6.69 -13.16
N ARG A 186 -24.66 6.35 -12.03
CA ARG A 186 -25.89 7.00 -11.54
C ARG A 186 -25.67 8.40 -10.95
N LYS A 187 -24.45 8.74 -10.52
CA LYS A 187 -24.11 10.07 -9.98
C LYS A 187 -23.62 11.07 -11.04
N LYS A 188 -23.42 10.62 -12.28
CA LYS A 188 -22.97 11.45 -13.41
C LYS A 188 -24.09 11.79 -14.41
N ASN A 189 -25.29 11.24 -14.20
CA ASN A 189 -26.53 11.60 -14.90
C ASN A 189 -27.42 12.40 -13.96
#